data_AF-A0A2T2VKZ7-F1
#
_entry.id   AF-A0A2T2VKZ7-F1
#
_cell.length_a   1.000
_cell.length_b   1.000
_cell.length_c   1.000
_cell.angle_alpha   90.00
_cell.angle_beta   90.00
_cell.angle_gamma   90.00
#
_symmetry.space_group_name_H-M   'P 1'
#
loop_
_entity.id
_entity.type
_entity.pdbx_description
1 polymer ?
#
loop_
_entity_poly.entity_id
_entity_poly.type
_entity_poly.pdbx_seq_one_letter_code
_entity_poly.pdbx_strand_id
1 'polypeptide(L)'
;MKQSDRYRKLKAKGVSEDSIKKIFQKPTEMTIFSYEGEKDTVMTPWDSVKYYQYFLHPGFMAMNPKNGHIKAWVGGVNFQYFKYDHVNPSAKRQVGSTFKPFVYTVAAMNGYSPCFQIPNVPVVFEEYDNWSPKNASREYGGKYPMKYGLSNSINCITAYLIKQVGPESVVQLANRMGIRSKIQAYPSIALGTSDVSVFEMVSAFNTYANKGVWVEPTYITRIEDKNGNVLKRFVPKTIEVLDETTNYIMLDMLKNVVNEGTAGRLRYNHNLRNEIAAKTGTTQNQSDGWFLGAVPNLTAGVWVGAQNRSVHFRNINLGQGANTALPIWAKFMKSCYDDPQLNISKEPFEKVEEELPVVIDCSDYEHGEGSQGDLNF
;
A
#
# COMPACT_ATOMS: atom_id res chain seq x y z
N MET A 1 -25.31 13.24 -8.45
CA MET A 1 -25.99 14.13 -9.43
C MET A 1 -25.11 15.28 -9.93
N LYS A 2 -24.73 16.26 -9.09
CA LYS A 2 -24.05 17.51 -9.52
C LYS A 2 -22.74 17.32 -10.29
N GLN A 3 -22.05 16.21 -10.05
CA GLN A 3 -20.78 15.87 -10.70
C GLN A 3 -20.94 15.14 -12.05
N SER A 4 -22.16 14.79 -12.46
CA SER A 4 -22.39 14.08 -13.72
C SER A 4 -22.42 15.03 -14.93
N ASP A 5 -21.98 14.54 -16.09
CA ASP A 5 -22.00 15.32 -17.33
C ASP A 5 -23.42 15.73 -17.74
N ARG A 6 -24.42 14.86 -17.48
CA ARG A 6 -25.84 15.19 -17.70
C ARG A 6 -26.24 16.42 -16.89
N TYR A 7 -25.89 16.49 -15.60
CA TYR A 7 -26.17 17.65 -14.78
C TYR A 7 -25.46 18.90 -15.31
N ARG A 8 -24.15 18.81 -15.58
CA ARG A 8 -23.34 19.95 -16.07
C ARG A 8 -23.89 20.52 -17.39
N LYS A 9 -24.25 19.64 -18.34
CA LYS A 9 -24.85 20.03 -19.62
C LYS A 9 -26.21 20.72 -19.45
N LEU A 10 -27.08 20.21 -18.58
CA LEU A 10 -28.38 20.84 -18.30
C LEU A 10 -28.23 22.19 -17.60
N LYS A 11 -27.31 22.29 -16.63
CA LYS A 11 -27.01 23.56 -15.96
C LYS A 11 -26.44 24.60 -16.92
N ALA A 12 -25.53 24.22 -17.81
CA ALA A 12 -24.98 25.10 -18.83
C ALA A 12 -26.05 25.62 -19.81
N LYS A 13 -27.14 24.87 -20.00
CA LYS A 13 -28.31 25.27 -20.78
C LYS A 13 -29.34 26.11 -19.99
N GLY A 14 -29.03 26.53 -18.77
CA GLY A 14 -29.92 27.36 -17.95
C GLY A 14 -31.08 26.62 -17.29
N VAL A 15 -31.11 25.27 -17.32
CA VAL A 15 -32.21 24.50 -16.71
C VAL A 15 -32.18 24.67 -15.19
N SER A 16 -33.34 24.96 -14.59
CA SER A 16 -33.46 25.12 -13.13
C SER A 16 -33.15 23.82 -12.38
N GLU A 17 -32.63 23.92 -11.16
CA GLU A 17 -32.20 22.74 -10.39
C GLU A 17 -33.35 21.75 -10.12
N ASP A 18 -34.56 22.26 -9.88
CA ASP A 18 -35.75 21.42 -9.67
C ASP A 18 -36.18 20.69 -10.94
N SER A 19 -36.07 21.34 -12.11
CA SER A 19 -36.31 20.68 -13.39
C SER A 19 -35.27 19.60 -13.66
N ILE A 20 -33.99 19.85 -13.32
CA ILE A 20 -32.94 18.84 -13.43
C ILE A 20 -33.25 17.64 -12.52
N LYS A 21 -33.67 17.86 -11.27
CA LYS A 21 -34.05 16.76 -10.37
C LYS A 21 -35.18 15.90 -10.98
N LYS A 22 -36.21 16.53 -11.54
CA LYS A 22 -37.30 15.82 -12.25
C LYS A 22 -36.78 15.01 -13.44
N ILE A 23 -35.86 15.57 -14.24
CA ILE A 23 -35.20 14.86 -15.34
C ILE A 23 -34.43 13.64 -14.83
N PHE A 24 -33.74 13.76 -13.70
CA PHE A 24 -32.99 12.65 -13.10
C PHE A 24 -33.88 11.53 -12.55
N GLN A 25 -35.18 11.78 -12.35
CA GLN A 25 -36.16 10.79 -11.90
C GLN A 25 -36.94 10.14 -13.07
N LYS A 26 -36.79 10.65 -14.29
CA LYS A 26 -37.48 10.08 -15.45
C LYS A 26 -36.67 8.89 -16.02
N PRO A 27 -37.26 7.68 -16.13
CA PRO A 27 -36.61 6.56 -16.80
C PRO A 27 -36.19 6.93 -18.22
N THR A 28 -34.98 6.56 -18.61
CA THR A 28 -34.39 6.84 -19.92
C THR A 28 -33.64 5.61 -20.39
N GLU A 29 -33.74 5.29 -21.68
CA GLU A 29 -32.88 4.28 -22.31
C GLU A 29 -31.41 4.69 -22.20
N MET A 30 -30.55 3.74 -21.82
CA MET A 30 -29.11 3.95 -21.74
C MET A 30 -28.36 2.62 -21.80
N THR A 31 -27.12 2.71 -22.26
CA THR A 31 -26.14 1.62 -22.20
C THR A 31 -25.26 1.83 -20.96
N ILE A 32 -25.09 0.78 -20.15
CA ILE A 32 -24.29 0.81 -18.92
C ILE A 32 -23.16 -0.23 -18.95
N PHE A 33 -22.09 0.06 -18.22
CA PHE A 33 -21.03 -0.90 -17.96
C PHE A 33 -21.50 -2.07 -17.10
N SER A 34 -21.14 -3.29 -17.46
CA SER A 34 -21.10 -4.43 -16.54
C SER A 34 -19.83 -5.25 -16.78
N TYR A 35 -19.45 -6.12 -15.83
CA TYR A 35 -18.30 -7.00 -16.02
C TYR A 35 -18.52 -8.07 -17.11
N GLU A 36 -19.77 -8.32 -17.52
CA GLU A 36 -20.12 -9.24 -18.59
C GLU A 36 -20.19 -8.56 -19.98
N GLY A 37 -20.01 -7.23 -20.02
CA GLY A 37 -20.14 -6.41 -21.22
C GLY A 37 -21.07 -5.22 -21.04
N GLU A 38 -21.22 -4.43 -22.10
CA GLU A 38 -22.20 -3.34 -22.11
C GLU A 38 -23.62 -3.90 -22.05
N LYS A 39 -24.49 -3.25 -21.27
CA LYS A 39 -25.88 -3.66 -21.11
C LYS A 39 -26.81 -2.51 -21.40
N ASP A 40 -27.67 -2.68 -22.40
CA ASP A 40 -28.78 -1.76 -22.64
C ASP A 40 -29.89 -1.96 -21.62
N THR A 41 -30.41 -0.86 -21.12
CA THR A 41 -31.42 -0.87 -20.06
C THR A 41 -32.21 0.43 -20.02
N VAL A 42 -33.31 0.42 -19.27
CA VAL A 42 -34.12 1.60 -18.98
C VAL A 42 -34.06 1.84 -17.48
N MET A 43 -33.43 2.94 -17.07
CA MET A 43 -33.39 3.35 -15.66
C MET A 43 -33.38 4.87 -15.52
N THR A 44 -33.60 5.37 -14.31
CA THR A 44 -33.49 6.81 -14.08
C THR A 44 -32.02 7.23 -14.08
N PRO A 45 -31.66 8.45 -14.54
CA PRO A 45 -30.30 8.96 -14.38
C PRO A 45 -29.83 9.04 -12.91
N TRP A 46 -30.76 9.04 -11.96
CA TRP A 46 -30.44 8.94 -10.54
C TRP A 46 -29.95 7.53 -10.17
N ASP A 47 -30.64 6.50 -10.64
CA ASP A 47 -30.25 5.11 -10.40
C ASP A 47 -28.96 4.76 -11.12
N SER A 48 -28.70 5.31 -12.31
CA SER A 48 -27.42 5.12 -12.98
C SER A 48 -26.25 5.70 -12.18
N VAL A 49 -26.43 6.87 -11.55
CA VAL A 49 -25.40 7.42 -10.65
C VAL A 49 -25.13 6.49 -9.48
N LYS A 50 -26.17 5.93 -8.85
CA LYS A 50 -26.00 4.95 -7.75
C LYS A 50 -25.31 3.68 -8.23
N TYR A 51 -25.70 3.19 -9.41
CA TYR A 51 -25.12 2.01 -10.04
C TYR A 51 -23.61 2.18 -10.24
N TYR A 52 -23.17 3.30 -10.81
CA TYR A 52 -21.75 3.58 -11.01
C TYR A 52 -20.99 3.82 -9.69
N GLN A 53 -21.64 4.37 -8.67
CA GLN A 53 -21.04 4.55 -7.34
C GLN A 53 -20.85 3.23 -6.56
N TYR A 54 -21.49 2.15 -6.99
CA TYR A 54 -21.37 0.83 -6.36
C TYR A 54 -20.06 0.11 -6.75
N PHE A 55 -19.45 0.46 -7.88
CA PHE A 55 -18.22 -0.20 -8.32
C PHE A 55 -17.03 0.17 -7.43
N LEU A 56 -16.28 -0.86 -7.07
CA LEU A 56 -14.95 -0.70 -6.50
C LEU A 56 -13.94 -0.60 -7.64
N HIS A 57 -12.93 0.23 -7.42
CA HIS A 57 -11.88 0.50 -8.37
C HIS A 57 -10.54 -0.01 -7.84
N PRO A 58 -9.73 -0.68 -8.68
CA PRO A 58 -8.35 -0.92 -8.39
C PRO A 58 -7.48 0.24 -8.88
N GLY A 59 -6.37 0.48 -8.19
CA GLY A 59 -5.20 1.15 -8.71
C GLY A 59 -4.03 0.20 -8.55
N PHE A 60 -3.33 -0.13 -9.64
CA PHE A 60 -2.25 -1.10 -9.63
C PHE A 60 -1.02 -0.57 -10.36
N MET A 61 0.15 -0.72 -9.76
CA MET A 61 1.43 -0.40 -10.38
C MET A 61 2.46 -1.46 -10.04
N ALA A 62 3.30 -1.81 -11.02
CA ALA A 62 4.49 -2.63 -10.83
C ALA A 62 5.72 -1.93 -11.43
N MET A 63 6.86 -2.03 -10.76
CA MET A 63 8.14 -1.46 -11.20
C MET A 63 9.31 -2.40 -10.89
N ASN A 64 10.37 -2.27 -11.68
CA ASN A 64 11.61 -3.00 -11.44
C ASN A 64 12.43 -2.31 -10.33
N PRO A 65 12.91 -3.05 -9.31
CA PRO A 65 13.64 -2.46 -8.20
C PRO A 65 14.93 -1.76 -8.55
N LYS A 66 15.70 -2.30 -9.49
CA LYS A 66 17.05 -1.83 -9.81
C LYS A 66 17.08 -0.56 -10.64
N ASN A 67 16.14 -0.41 -11.59
CA ASN A 67 16.16 0.71 -12.55
C ASN A 67 14.91 1.59 -12.51
N GLY A 68 13.96 1.33 -11.62
CA GLY A 68 12.76 2.12 -11.48
C GLY A 68 11.80 2.06 -12.68
N HIS A 69 12.07 1.24 -13.70
CA HIS A 69 11.22 1.14 -14.88
C HIS A 69 9.86 0.57 -14.49
N ILE A 70 8.81 1.32 -14.79
CA ILE A 70 7.43 0.88 -14.60
C ILE A 70 7.12 -0.22 -15.61
N LYS A 71 6.65 -1.36 -15.11
CA LYS A 71 6.35 -2.57 -15.89
C LYS A 71 4.86 -2.74 -16.14
N ALA A 72 4.02 -2.24 -15.24
CA ALA A 72 2.58 -2.25 -15.39
C ALA A 72 1.95 -1.06 -14.68
N TRP A 73 0.89 -0.51 -15.28
CA TRP A 73 0.10 0.61 -14.78
C TRP A 73 -1.37 0.38 -15.11
N VAL A 74 -2.22 0.19 -14.11
CA VAL A 74 -3.66 -0.01 -14.28
C VAL A 74 -4.39 0.99 -13.37
N GLY A 75 -4.90 2.05 -14.00
CA GLY A 75 -5.55 3.17 -13.31
C GLY A 75 -7.00 2.91 -12.89
N GLY A 76 -7.64 1.82 -13.32
CA GLY A 76 -9.04 1.54 -13.02
C GLY A 76 -9.57 0.30 -13.74
N VAL A 77 -10.86 0.00 -13.55
CA VAL A 77 -11.50 -1.21 -14.11
C VAL A 77 -11.70 -1.16 -15.63
N ASN A 78 -12.08 0.01 -16.16
CA ASN A 78 -12.38 0.19 -17.58
C ASN A 78 -12.32 1.69 -17.91
N PHE A 79 -11.41 2.08 -18.81
CA PHE A 79 -11.16 3.49 -19.12
C PHE A 79 -12.31 4.19 -19.85
N GLN A 80 -13.12 3.46 -20.64
CA GLN A 80 -14.26 4.03 -21.36
C GLN A 80 -15.31 4.59 -20.38
N TYR A 81 -15.53 3.86 -19.27
CA TYR A 81 -16.54 4.19 -18.26
C TYR A 81 -15.97 4.93 -17.04
N PHE A 82 -14.73 4.63 -16.66
CA PHE A 82 -14.06 5.17 -15.48
C PHE A 82 -12.69 5.72 -15.86
N LYS A 83 -12.65 7.03 -16.13
CA LYS A 83 -11.45 7.73 -16.62
C LYS A 83 -10.49 8.18 -15.52
N TYR A 84 -10.91 8.13 -14.26
CA TYR A 84 -10.07 8.55 -13.15
C TYR A 84 -8.96 7.53 -12.93
N ASP A 85 -7.71 7.98 -13.02
CA ASP A 85 -6.54 7.15 -12.83
C ASP A 85 -6.16 7.09 -11.34
N HIS A 86 -6.39 5.93 -10.74
CA HIS A 86 -6.12 5.67 -9.32
C HIS A 86 -4.64 5.43 -8.99
N VAL A 87 -3.76 5.34 -9.99
CA VAL A 87 -2.31 5.24 -9.76
C VAL A 87 -1.66 6.62 -9.74
N ASN A 88 -2.23 7.58 -10.47
CA ASN A 88 -1.72 8.94 -10.63
C ASN A 88 -1.22 9.55 -9.29
N PRO A 89 -0.08 10.25 -9.25
CA PRO A 89 0.44 10.89 -8.02
C PRO A 89 -0.54 11.84 -7.31
N SER A 90 -1.52 12.40 -8.04
CA SER A 90 -2.59 13.23 -7.49
C SER A 90 -3.76 12.42 -6.90
N ALA A 91 -3.88 11.14 -7.23
CA ALA A 91 -4.93 10.24 -6.76
C ALA A 91 -4.56 9.62 -5.41
N LYS A 92 -4.65 10.45 -4.37
CA LYS A 92 -4.22 10.09 -3.02
C LYS A 92 -5.35 9.44 -2.22
N ARG A 93 -4.99 8.45 -1.41
CA ARG A 93 -5.91 7.71 -0.53
C ARG A 93 -5.21 7.39 0.78
N GLN A 94 -6.01 7.26 1.84
CA GLN A 94 -5.48 6.85 3.14
C GLN A 94 -4.80 5.49 2.97
N VAL A 95 -3.57 5.36 3.45
CA VAL A 95 -2.75 4.16 3.22
C VAL A 95 -2.99 3.07 4.26
N GLY A 96 -3.43 3.46 5.47
CA GLY A 96 -3.66 2.51 6.55
C GLY A 96 -2.38 1.77 6.95
N SER A 97 -2.51 0.50 7.32
CA SER A 97 -1.37 -0.28 7.83
C SER A 97 -0.20 -0.50 6.86
N THR A 98 -0.28 -0.11 5.59
CA THR A 98 0.91 -0.11 4.70
C THR A 98 1.93 0.97 5.07
N PHE A 99 1.60 1.89 5.98
CA PHE A 99 2.56 2.87 6.51
C PHE A 99 3.42 2.34 7.66
N LYS A 100 3.01 1.22 8.30
CA LYS A 100 3.75 0.62 9.41
C LYS A 100 5.22 0.34 9.09
N PRO A 101 5.61 -0.19 7.92
CA PRO A 101 7.00 -0.41 7.58
C PRO A 101 7.89 0.81 7.82
N PHE A 102 7.43 2.05 7.56
CA PHE A 102 8.23 3.25 7.84
C PHE A 102 8.53 3.41 9.34
N VAL A 103 7.57 3.15 10.23
CA VAL A 103 7.77 3.21 11.69
C VAL A 103 8.77 2.13 12.13
N TYR A 104 8.61 0.91 11.62
CA TYR A 104 9.48 -0.21 11.97
C TYR A 104 10.90 -0.03 11.43
N THR A 105 11.06 0.57 10.25
CA THR A 105 12.37 0.90 9.69
C THR A 105 13.09 1.92 10.55
N VAL A 106 12.40 2.98 11.00
CA VAL A 106 13.04 3.94 11.92
C VAL A 106 13.43 3.25 13.24
N ALA A 107 12.61 2.35 13.78
CA ALA A 107 12.98 1.58 14.97
C ALA A 107 14.21 0.70 14.72
N ALA A 108 14.27 -0.02 13.59
CA ALA A 108 15.43 -0.82 13.21
C ALA A 108 16.70 0.04 13.04
N MET A 109 16.60 1.23 12.43
CA MET A 109 17.70 2.19 12.33
C MET A 109 18.20 2.69 13.70
N ASN A 110 17.35 2.65 14.73
CA ASN A 110 17.70 2.97 16.11
C ASN A 110 18.14 1.72 16.92
N GLY A 111 18.48 0.61 16.25
CA GLY A 111 19.03 -0.59 16.89
C GLY A 111 18.00 -1.53 17.51
N TYR A 112 16.70 -1.32 17.31
CA TYR A 112 15.69 -2.26 17.82
C TYR A 112 15.80 -3.59 17.06
N SER A 113 16.07 -4.67 17.80
CA SER A 113 16.03 -6.03 17.26
C SER A 113 14.59 -6.40 16.85
N PRO A 114 14.39 -7.13 15.74
CA PRO A 114 13.12 -7.76 15.40
C PRO A 114 12.53 -8.63 16.52
N CYS A 115 13.36 -9.15 17.42
CA CYS A 115 12.97 -9.99 18.54
C CYS A 115 12.73 -9.23 19.85
N PHE A 116 12.91 -7.91 19.84
CA PHE A 116 12.60 -7.06 20.97
C PHE A 116 11.12 -7.22 21.39
N GLN A 117 10.91 -7.55 22.66
CA GLN A 117 9.61 -7.92 23.20
C GLN A 117 8.81 -6.69 23.61
N ILE A 118 7.74 -6.40 22.87
CA ILE A 118 6.89 -5.22 23.07
C ILE A 118 5.56 -5.64 23.69
N PRO A 119 5.12 -5.00 24.81
CA PRO A 119 3.84 -5.31 25.41
C PRO A 119 2.68 -4.90 24.49
N ASN A 120 1.73 -5.81 24.26
CA ASN A 120 0.52 -5.51 23.48
C ASN A 120 -0.56 -4.88 24.36
N VAL A 121 -0.32 -3.65 24.80
CA VAL A 121 -1.23 -2.87 25.66
C VAL A 121 -1.57 -1.52 25.03
N PRO A 122 -2.71 -0.89 25.39
CA PRO A 122 -3.02 0.45 24.91
C PRO A 122 -1.91 1.45 25.21
N VAL A 123 -1.50 2.21 24.20
CA VAL A 123 -0.53 3.30 24.33
C VAL A 123 -1.32 4.60 24.29
N VAL A 124 -1.14 5.46 25.30
CA VAL A 124 -1.81 6.77 25.37
C VAL A 124 -0.84 7.83 24.89
N PHE A 125 -1.35 8.79 24.12
CA PHE A 125 -0.63 9.99 23.69
C PHE A 125 -1.27 11.20 24.37
N GLU A 126 -0.70 11.58 25.51
CA GLU A 126 -1.25 12.58 26.43
C GLU A 126 -1.38 13.95 25.77
N GLU A 127 -0.40 14.33 24.95
CA GLU A 127 -0.36 15.59 24.19
C GLU A 127 -1.39 15.67 23.06
N TYR A 128 -2.11 14.57 22.79
CA TYR A 128 -3.06 14.44 21.67
C TYR A 128 -4.46 14.07 22.17
N ASP A 129 -4.96 14.80 23.16
CA ASP A 129 -6.27 14.57 23.78
C ASP A 129 -6.43 13.14 24.30
N ASN A 130 -5.37 12.63 24.94
CA ASN A 130 -5.27 11.25 25.42
C ASN A 130 -5.60 10.20 24.34
N TRP A 131 -5.30 10.49 23.08
CA TRP A 131 -5.56 9.58 21.98
C TRP A 131 -4.86 8.24 22.22
N SER A 132 -5.61 7.14 22.10
CA SER A 132 -5.08 5.79 22.24
C SER A 132 -5.60 4.88 21.13
N PRO A 133 -4.74 4.41 20.22
CA PRO A 133 -5.17 3.54 19.14
C PRO A 133 -5.53 2.15 19.64
N LYS A 134 -6.60 1.57 19.06
CA LYS A 134 -7.09 0.22 19.39
C LYS A 134 -6.64 -0.80 18.35
N ASN A 135 -6.39 -2.03 18.79
CA ASN A 135 -6.15 -3.16 17.89
C ASN A 135 -7.42 -3.52 17.10
N ALA A 136 -7.23 -3.98 15.86
CA ALA A 136 -8.34 -4.44 15.03
C ALA A 136 -9.08 -5.65 15.64
N SER A 137 -8.35 -6.59 16.27
CA SER A 137 -8.92 -7.74 16.99
C SER A 137 -9.55 -7.39 18.34
N ARG A 138 -9.22 -6.21 18.90
CA ARG A 138 -9.51 -5.82 20.30
C ARG A 138 -8.88 -6.74 21.36
N GLU A 139 -7.89 -7.53 20.98
CA GLU A 139 -7.12 -8.36 21.90
C GLU A 139 -5.92 -7.59 22.46
N TYR A 140 -5.65 -7.78 23.75
CA TYR A 140 -4.59 -7.11 24.51
C TYR A 140 -3.94 -8.11 25.47
N GLY A 141 -2.76 -7.76 25.96
CA GLY A 141 -1.97 -8.58 26.87
C GLY A 141 -0.87 -9.38 26.16
N GLY A 142 0.05 -9.90 26.97
CA GLY A 142 1.27 -10.55 26.49
C GLY A 142 2.35 -9.56 26.02
N LYS A 143 3.51 -10.11 25.69
CA LYS A 143 4.59 -9.43 24.98
C LYS A 143 4.85 -10.22 23.70
N TYR A 144 5.12 -9.49 22.61
CA TYR A 144 5.40 -10.10 21.33
C TYR A 144 6.66 -9.48 20.72
N PRO A 145 7.43 -10.25 19.93
CA PRO A 145 8.49 -9.71 19.10
C PRO A 145 8.00 -8.54 18.24
N MET A 146 8.85 -7.53 18.03
CA MET A 146 8.62 -6.47 17.05
C MET A 146 8.24 -7.06 15.68
N LYS A 147 8.96 -8.09 15.21
CA LYS A 147 8.65 -8.85 13.98
C LYS A 147 7.21 -9.34 13.93
N TYR A 148 6.73 -9.97 15.01
CA TYR A 148 5.35 -10.43 15.13
C TYR A 148 4.34 -9.28 15.06
N GLY A 149 4.66 -8.14 15.68
CA GLY A 149 3.87 -6.92 15.60
C GLY A 149 3.66 -6.41 14.18
N LEU A 150 4.70 -6.44 13.34
CA LEU A 150 4.59 -6.06 11.92
C LEU A 150 3.79 -7.11 11.12
N SER A 151 4.10 -8.39 11.31
CA SER A 151 3.48 -9.53 10.61
C SER A 151 1.96 -9.58 10.80
N ASN A 152 1.52 -9.44 12.05
CA ASN A 152 0.11 -9.43 12.44
C ASN A 152 -0.49 -8.02 12.44
N SER A 153 0.30 -7.01 12.05
CA SER A 153 -0.14 -5.64 11.90
C SER A 153 -0.81 -5.09 13.18
N ILE A 154 -0.21 -5.33 14.34
CA ILE A 154 -0.73 -4.95 15.66
C ILE A 154 -0.60 -3.44 15.85
N ASN A 155 -1.69 -2.76 16.21
CA ASN A 155 -1.73 -1.30 16.31
C ASN A 155 -1.01 -0.81 17.56
N CYS A 156 -1.21 -1.48 18.70
CA CYS A 156 -0.58 -1.12 19.96
C CYS A 156 0.95 -1.21 19.91
N ILE A 157 1.51 -2.26 19.28
CA ILE A 157 2.97 -2.39 19.10
C ILE A 157 3.50 -1.26 18.21
N THR A 158 2.80 -0.92 17.12
CA THR A 158 3.23 0.19 16.25
C THR A 158 3.11 1.54 16.96
N ALA A 159 2.09 1.70 17.80
CA ALA A 159 1.89 2.89 18.63
C ALA A 159 3.00 3.04 19.68
N TYR A 160 3.45 1.92 20.27
CA TYR A 160 4.61 1.90 21.14
C TYR A 160 5.85 2.39 20.39
N LEU A 161 6.14 1.81 19.22
CA LEU A 161 7.31 2.16 18.42
C LEU A 161 7.31 3.64 18.02
N ILE A 162 6.19 4.19 17.53
CA ILE A 162 6.16 5.61 17.16
C ILE A 162 6.32 6.54 18.37
N LYS A 163 5.89 6.11 19.58
CA LYS A 163 6.15 6.85 20.82
C LYS A 163 7.64 6.86 21.18
N GLN A 164 8.41 5.83 20.79
CA GLN A 164 9.86 5.79 20.99
C GLN A 164 10.62 6.61 19.94
N VAL A 165 10.29 6.45 18.66
CA VAL A 165 11.12 7.01 17.56
C VAL A 165 10.69 8.40 17.09
N GLY A 166 9.51 8.86 17.50
CA GLY A 166 8.93 10.13 17.10
C GLY A 166 8.34 10.12 15.68
N PRO A 167 7.24 10.85 15.44
CA PRO A 167 6.62 10.91 14.11
C PRO A 167 7.47 11.65 13.07
N GLU A 168 8.29 12.63 13.47
CA GLU A 168 9.15 13.41 12.56
C GLU A 168 10.16 12.54 11.83
N SER A 169 10.84 11.65 12.55
CA SER A 169 11.82 10.70 11.98
C SER A 169 11.17 9.81 10.93
N VAL A 170 9.92 9.38 11.17
CA VAL A 170 9.13 8.56 10.23
C VAL A 170 8.77 9.36 8.97
N VAL A 171 8.39 10.63 9.12
CA VAL A 171 8.11 11.52 7.97
C VAL A 171 9.38 11.77 7.14
N GLN A 172 10.52 12.01 7.81
CA GLN A 172 11.80 12.22 7.12
C GLN A 172 12.21 10.98 6.33
N LEU A 173 12.09 9.78 6.92
CA LEU A 173 12.34 8.53 6.21
C LEU A 173 11.39 8.35 5.02
N ALA A 174 10.09 8.53 5.21
CA ALA A 174 9.09 8.43 4.14
C ALA A 174 9.42 9.35 2.95
N ASN A 175 9.89 10.57 3.23
CA ASN A 175 10.34 11.51 2.19
C ASN A 175 11.61 11.03 1.47
N ARG A 176 12.60 10.48 2.20
CA ARG A 176 13.80 9.89 1.58
C ARG A 176 13.46 8.69 0.70
N MET A 177 12.45 7.91 1.08
CA MET A 177 11.89 6.80 0.30
C MET A 177 10.94 7.27 -0.84
N GLY A 178 10.94 8.55 -1.20
CA GLY A 178 10.24 9.01 -2.40
C GLY A 178 8.78 9.43 -2.21
N ILE A 179 8.23 9.43 -1.00
CA ILE A 179 6.92 10.05 -0.76
C ILE A 179 7.07 11.57 -0.88
N ARG A 180 6.17 12.22 -1.64
CA ARG A 180 6.13 13.67 -1.86
C ARG A 180 4.81 14.28 -1.36
N SER A 181 3.81 13.44 -1.14
CA SER A 181 2.57 13.78 -0.46
C SER A 181 2.86 14.34 0.93
N LYS A 182 2.12 15.41 1.28
CA LYS A 182 2.24 16.04 2.59
C LYS A 182 1.79 15.05 3.67
N ILE A 183 2.72 14.68 4.55
CA ILE A 183 2.46 13.87 5.74
C ILE A 183 2.59 14.79 6.96
N GLN A 184 1.60 14.77 7.84
CA GLN A 184 1.67 15.48 9.12
C GLN A 184 2.40 14.60 10.14
N ALA A 185 3.38 15.14 10.85
CA ALA A 185 4.12 14.42 11.89
C ALA A 185 3.28 14.31 13.18
N TYR A 186 2.22 13.51 13.13
CA TYR A 186 1.41 13.16 14.30
C TYR A 186 1.51 11.68 14.60
N PRO A 187 1.38 11.23 15.87
CA PRO A 187 1.42 9.80 16.21
C PRO A 187 0.44 8.92 15.41
N SER A 188 -0.66 9.49 14.94
CA SER A 188 -1.65 8.78 14.12
C SER A 188 -1.08 8.24 12.79
N ILE A 189 0.04 8.77 12.28
CA ILE A 189 0.68 8.24 11.08
C ILE A 189 1.16 6.79 11.26
N ALA A 190 1.38 6.33 12.49
CA ALA A 190 1.66 4.92 12.77
C ALA A 190 0.57 3.98 12.23
N LEU A 191 -0.65 4.48 12.06
CA LEU A 191 -1.77 3.74 11.49
C LEU A 191 -2.08 4.14 10.05
N GLY A 192 -1.23 4.94 9.42
CA GLY A 192 -1.35 5.40 8.04
C GLY A 192 -2.57 6.30 7.80
N THR A 193 -2.77 7.30 8.65
CA THR A 193 -3.82 8.33 8.48
C THR A 193 -3.56 9.30 7.33
N SER A 194 -2.38 9.25 6.71
CA SER A 194 -2.01 10.13 5.60
C SER A 194 -2.49 9.60 4.25
N ASP A 195 -2.82 10.55 3.37
CA ASP A 195 -3.22 10.31 1.99
C ASP A 195 -1.99 10.27 1.07
N VAL A 196 -1.72 9.11 0.47
CA VAL A 196 -0.59 8.90 -0.46
C VAL A 196 -1.10 8.13 -1.69
N SER A 197 -0.48 8.34 -2.85
CA SER A 197 -0.86 7.65 -4.10
C SER A 197 -0.28 6.24 -4.18
N VAL A 198 -0.86 5.38 -5.02
CA VAL A 198 -0.27 4.05 -5.35
C VAL A 198 1.12 4.21 -5.93
N PHE A 199 1.32 5.21 -6.81
CA PHE A 199 2.62 5.54 -7.38
C PHE A 199 3.70 5.73 -6.31
N GLU A 200 3.41 6.58 -5.32
CA GLU A 200 4.36 6.87 -4.23
C GLU A 200 4.56 5.69 -3.29
N MET A 201 3.50 4.95 -2.95
CA MET A 201 3.62 3.79 -2.06
C MET A 201 4.41 2.64 -2.68
N VAL A 202 4.22 2.37 -3.98
CA VAL A 202 5.01 1.37 -4.73
C VAL A 202 6.46 1.82 -4.85
N SER A 203 6.68 3.09 -5.19
CA SER A 203 8.00 3.73 -5.24
C SER A 203 8.76 3.59 -3.91
N ALA A 204 8.09 3.86 -2.79
CA ALA A 204 8.70 3.76 -1.47
C ALA A 204 8.99 2.30 -1.08
N PHE A 205 8.02 1.40 -1.25
CA PHE A 205 8.19 -0.02 -0.93
C PHE A 205 9.30 -0.67 -1.76
N ASN A 206 9.58 -0.14 -2.96
CA ASN A 206 10.65 -0.59 -3.84
C ASN A 206 12.04 -0.53 -3.20
N THR A 207 12.26 0.40 -2.28
CA THR A 207 13.51 0.57 -1.53
C THR A 207 13.92 -0.74 -0.85
N TYR A 208 12.96 -1.49 -0.28
CA TYR A 208 13.23 -2.75 0.40
C TYR A 208 13.77 -3.82 -0.55
N ALA A 209 13.17 -3.92 -1.74
CA ALA A 209 13.58 -4.89 -2.77
C ALA A 209 14.88 -4.50 -3.47
N ASN A 210 15.33 -3.26 -3.33
CA ASN A 210 16.53 -2.73 -3.94
C ASN A 210 17.61 -2.40 -2.91
N LYS A 211 17.78 -3.27 -1.90
CA LYS A 211 18.87 -3.20 -0.92
C LYS A 211 19.00 -1.83 -0.21
N GLY A 212 17.87 -1.18 0.10
CA GLY A 212 17.89 0.11 0.80
C GLY A 212 18.03 1.33 -0.12
N VAL A 213 18.14 1.14 -1.43
CA VAL A 213 18.27 2.22 -2.42
C VAL A 213 16.91 2.52 -3.06
N TRP A 214 16.41 3.73 -2.83
CA TRP A 214 15.24 4.24 -3.54
C TRP A 214 15.62 4.62 -4.98
N VAL A 215 14.74 4.30 -5.94
CA VAL A 215 14.91 4.64 -7.37
C VAL A 215 13.65 5.31 -7.88
N GLU A 216 13.81 6.42 -8.59
CA GLU A 216 12.71 7.19 -9.16
C GLU A 216 11.91 6.36 -10.19
N PRO A 217 10.58 6.18 -10.00
CA PRO A 217 9.78 5.45 -10.97
C PRO A 217 9.75 6.16 -12.33
N THR A 218 10.10 5.43 -13.38
CA THR A 218 10.29 5.96 -14.73
C THR A 218 9.47 5.18 -15.75
N TYR A 219 8.66 5.88 -16.54
CA TYR A 219 7.86 5.30 -17.64
C TYR A 219 8.27 5.80 -19.03
N ILE A 220 9.07 6.87 -19.14
CA ILE A 220 9.70 7.31 -20.39
C ILE A 220 11.21 7.12 -20.25
N THR A 221 11.80 6.22 -21.04
CA THR A 221 13.24 5.91 -20.96
C THR A 221 14.08 6.69 -21.97
N ARG A 222 13.53 6.95 -23.16
CA ARG A 222 14.15 7.78 -24.20
C ARG A 222 13.11 8.38 -25.15
N ILE A 223 13.48 9.45 -25.84
CA ILE A 223 12.75 10.07 -26.94
C ILE A 223 13.68 10.07 -28.15
N GLU A 224 13.19 9.60 -29.29
CA GLU A 224 13.93 9.48 -30.55
C GLU A 224 13.19 10.24 -31.66
N ASP A 225 13.94 10.73 -32.65
CA ASP A 225 13.35 11.23 -33.90
C ASP A 225 13.00 10.07 -34.86
N LYS A 226 12.39 10.39 -36.01
CA LYS A 226 12.02 9.41 -37.03
C LYS A 226 13.21 8.66 -37.67
N ASN A 227 14.43 9.17 -37.51
CA ASN A 227 15.66 8.59 -38.05
C ASN A 227 16.39 7.73 -37.00
N GLY A 228 15.84 7.62 -35.78
CA GLY A 228 16.45 6.88 -34.67
C GLY A 228 17.48 7.68 -33.87
N ASN A 229 17.62 8.99 -34.08
CA ASN A 229 18.51 9.81 -33.27
C ASN A 229 17.90 10.05 -31.89
N VAL A 230 18.64 9.74 -30.83
CA VAL A 230 18.19 9.95 -29.44
C VAL A 230 18.20 11.45 -29.12
N LEU A 231 17.02 12.02 -28.94
CA LEU A 231 16.83 13.42 -28.53
C LEU A 231 16.97 13.59 -27.01
N LYS A 232 16.54 12.58 -26.25
CA LYS A 232 16.64 12.59 -24.80
C LYS A 232 16.69 11.18 -24.24
N ARG A 233 17.52 10.97 -23.23
CA ARG A 233 17.54 9.78 -22.38
C ARG A 233 17.21 10.20 -20.95
N PHE A 234 16.37 9.41 -20.28
CA PHE A 234 15.99 9.66 -18.90
C PHE A 234 16.72 8.67 -18.01
N VAL A 235 17.55 9.18 -17.11
CA VAL A 235 18.25 8.39 -16.09
C VAL A 235 17.52 8.62 -14.77
N PRO A 236 16.94 7.58 -14.15
CA PRO A 236 16.25 7.70 -12.87
C PRO A 236 17.19 8.21 -11.77
N LYS A 237 16.67 9.07 -10.88
CA LYS A 237 17.40 9.42 -9.66
C LYS A 237 17.43 8.24 -8.71
N THR A 238 18.56 8.04 -8.04
CA THR A 238 18.74 7.05 -6.99
C THR A 238 19.13 7.73 -5.68
N ILE A 239 18.62 7.23 -4.56
CA ILE A 239 18.94 7.73 -3.22
C ILE A 239 19.19 6.51 -2.34
N GLU A 240 20.38 6.42 -1.75
CA GLU A 240 20.64 5.47 -0.68
C GLU A 240 19.89 5.92 0.58
N VAL A 241 18.94 5.09 1.02
CA VAL A 241 18.06 5.42 2.14
C VAL A 241 18.49 4.65 3.39
N LEU A 242 18.73 3.35 3.22
CA LEU A 242 19.10 2.41 4.26
C LEU A 242 20.41 1.72 3.87
N ASP A 243 21.23 1.39 4.86
CA ASP A 243 22.31 0.43 4.70
C ASP A 243 21.75 -0.97 4.43
N GLU A 244 22.58 -1.86 3.86
CA GLU A 244 22.15 -3.20 3.45
C GLU A 244 21.65 -4.05 4.64
N THR A 245 22.27 -3.89 5.81
CA THR A 245 21.96 -4.63 7.04
C THR A 245 20.58 -4.23 7.57
N THR A 246 20.31 -2.94 7.77
CA THR A 246 18.99 -2.44 8.16
C THR A 246 17.92 -2.84 7.15
N ASN A 247 18.25 -2.76 5.85
CA ASN A 247 17.34 -3.18 4.79
C ASN A 247 17.00 -4.68 4.88
N TYR A 248 17.99 -5.54 5.12
CA TYR A 248 17.78 -6.98 5.23
C TYR A 248 16.96 -7.36 6.47
N ILE A 249 17.18 -6.67 7.60
CA ILE A 249 16.35 -6.79 8.81
C ILE A 249 14.88 -6.46 8.48
N MET A 250 14.63 -5.37 7.74
CA MET A 250 13.27 -5.02 7.30
C MET A 250 12.69 -6.02 6.30
N LEU A 251 13.48 -6.54 5.36
CA LEU A 251 13.06 -7.59 4.43
C LEU A 251 12.63 -8.84 5.18
N ASP A 252 13.39 -9.29 6.17
CA ASP A 252 13.06 -10.44 7.01
C ASP A 252 11.71 -10.27 7.73
N MET A 253 11.49 -9.12 8.37
CA MET A 253 10.20 -8.83 9.00
C MET A 253 9.05 -8.77 7.98
N LEU A 254 9.26 -8.20 6.80
CA LEU A 254 8.26 -8.13 5.73
C LEU A 254 7.98 -9.50 5.08
N LYS A 255 8.96 -10.41 5.05
CA LYS A 255 8.75 -11.82 4.64
C LYS A 255 7.86 -12.55 5.65
N ASN A 256 8.02 -12.27 6.94
CA ASN A 256 7.21 -12.87 8.00
C ASN A 256 5.72 -12.44 7.91
N VAL A 257 5.42 -11.25 7.37
CA VAL A 257 4.03 -10.86 7.03
C VAL A 257 3.35 -11.87 6.10
N VAL A 258 4.10 -12.50 5.20
CA VAL A 258 3.59 -13.52 4.26
C VAL A 258 3.58 -14.91 4.88
N ASN A 259 4.60 -15.25 5.67
CA ASN A 259 4.76 -16.62 6.17
C ASN A 259 3.90 -16.89 7.43
N GLU A 260 3.75 -15.90 8.30
CA GLU A 260 3.12 -16.05 9.63
C GLU A 260 2.10 -14.93 9.93
N GLY A 261 1.86 -14.03 8.97
CA GLY A 261 1.09 -12.82 9.20
C GLY A 261 -0.11 -12.63 8.29
N THR A 262 -0.52 -11.36 8.20
CA THR A 262 -1.73 -10.91 7.49
C THR A 262 -1.76 -11.24 6.00
N ALA A 263 -0.62 -11.55 5.37
CA ALA A 263 -0.53 -11.93 3.96
C ALA A 263 -0.46 -13.46 3.72
N GLY A 264 -0.70 -14.28 4.76
CA GLY A 264 -0.67 -15.74 4.69
C GLY A 264 -1.47 -16.37 3.56
N ARG A 265 -2.54 -15.70 3.08
CA ARG A 265 -3.36 -16.15 1.92
C ARG A 265 -2.53 -16.39 0.66
N LEU A 266 -1.39 -15.69 0.49
CA LEU A 266 -0.47 -15.98 -0.62
C LEU A 266 0.02 -17.43 -0.59
N ARG A 267 0.25 -17.98 0.61
CA ARG A 267 0.67 -19.37 0.83
C ARG A 267 -0.50 -20.34 0.66
N TYR A 268 -1.58 -20.19 1.44
CA TYR A 268 -2.62 -21.22 1.53
C TYR A 268 -3.77 -21.08 0.51
N ASN A 269 -4.09 -19.90 -0.03
CA ASN A 269 -5.09 -19.74 -1.11
C ASN A 269 -4.45 -19.67 -2.50
N HIS A 270 -3.26 -19.07 -2.60
CA HIS A 270 -2.63 -18.79 -3.90
C HIS A 270 -1.43 -19.70 -4.20
N ASN A 271 -0.93 -20.49 -3.26
CA ASN A 271 0.21 -21.41 -3.46
C ASN A 271 1.45 -20.73 -4.06
N LEU A 272 1.69 -19.47 -3.72
CA LEU A 272 2.95 -18.79 -4.02
C LEU A 272 3.92 -19.15 -2.90
N ARG A 273 5.01 -19.86 -3.20
CA ARG A 273 5.93 -20.41 -2.17
C ARG A 273 7.31 -19.78 -2.16
N ASN A 274 7.65 -18.94 -3.14
CA ASN A 274 8.89 -18.21 -3.16
C ASN A 274 8.96 -17.11 -2.08
N GLU A 275 10.15 -16.55 -1.87
CA GLU A 275 10.34 -15.42 -0.98
C GLU A 275 9.59 -14.19 -1.52
N ILE A 276 8.72 -13.63 -0.67
CA ILE A 276 7.92 -12.45 -0.97
C ILE A 276 7.96 -11.59 0.28
N ALA A 277 8.39 -10.34 0.14
CA ALA A 277 8.24 -9.31 1.17
C ALA A 277 6.93 -8.57 0.91
N ALA A 278 6.08 -8.39 1.92
CA ALA A 278 4.77 -7.76 1.70
C ALA A 278 4.25 -6.98 2.89
N LYS A 279 3.27 -6.11 2.63
CA LYS A 279 2.44 -5.50 3.67
C LYS A 279 0.99 -5.33 3.20
N THR A 280 0.06 -5.77 4.04
CA THR A 280 -1.37 -5.47 3.91
C THR A 280 -1.69 -4.10 4.51
N GLY A 281 -2.66 -3.40 3.93
CA GLY A 281 -3.25 -2.19 4.52
C GLY A 281 -4.77 -2.25 4.50
N THR A 282 -5.36 -1.76 5.57
CA THR A 282 -6.80 -1.57 5.71
C THR A 282 -6.98 -0.21 6.37
N THR A 283 -7.80 0.65 5.79
CA THR A 283 -8.06 2.00 6.34
C THR A 283 -9.17 1.99 7.39
N GLN A 284 -9.34 3.14 8.05
CA GLN A 284 -10.44 3.33 8.99
C GLN A 284 -11.79 3.14 8.27
N ASN A 285 -12.76 2.59 9.00
CA ASN A 285 -14.06 2.16 8.46
C ASN A 285 -13.95 1.14 7.32
N GLN A 286 -12.76 0.58 7.07
CA GLN A 286 -12.52 -0.40 6.01
C GLN A 286 -12.88 0.17 4.62
N SER A 287 -12.60 1.45 4.36
CA SER A 287 -13.00 2.10 3.11
C SER A 287 -12.08 1.75 1.93
N ASP A 288 -10.83 1.46 2.24
CA ASP A 288 -9.77 1.15 1.27
C ASP A 288 -8.98 -0.07 1.73
N GLY A 289 -8.71 -0.97 0.79
CA GLY A 289 -7.82 -2.10 0.97
C GLY A 289 -6.55 -1.91 0.15
N TRP A 290 -5.42 -2.25 0.75
CA TRP A 290 -4.10 -2.12 0.14
C TRP A 290 -3.31 -3.42 0.25
N PHE A 291 -2.47 -3.65 -0.74
CA PHE A 291 -1.45 -4.68 -0.70
C PHE A 291 -0.20 -4.20 -1.44
N LEU A 292 0.94 -4.18 -0.75
CA LEU A 292 2.26 -3.94 -1.33
C LEU A 292 3.04 -5.24 -1.23
N GLY A 293 3.68 -5.65 -2.31
CA GLY A 293 4.47 -6.88 -2.34
C GLY A 293 5.65 -6.75 -3.29
N ALA A 294 6.76 -7.38 -2.92
CA ALA A 294 7.96 -7.40 -3.73
C ALA A 294 8.61 -8.79 -3.75
N VAL A 295 9.28 -9.06 -4.87
CA VAL A 295 10.24 -10.13 -5.11
C VAL A 295 11.54 -9.48 -5.61
N PRO A 296 12.68 -10.19 -5.69
CA PRO A 296 13.98 -9.57 -5.92
C PRO A 296 14.09 -8.63 -7.13
N ASN A 297 13.28 -8.85 -8.18
CA ASN A 297 13.32 -8.05 -9.40
C ASN A 297 11.98 -7.42 -9.81
N LEU A 298 10.98 -7.41 -8.91
CA LEU A 298 9.70 -6.75 -9.15
C LEU A 298 9.03 -6.30 -7.85
N THR A 299 8.68 -5.02 -7.77
CA THR A 299 7.82 -4.46 -6.72
C THR A 299 6.47 -4.12 -7.34
N ALA A 300 5.37 -4.52 -6.70
CA ALA A 300 4.04 -4.16 -7.14
C ALA A 300 3.11 -3.83 -5.98
N GLY A 301 2.16 -2.93 -6.22
CA GLY A 301 1.20 -2.49 -5.23
C GLY A 301 -0.18 -2.29 -5.81
N VAL A 302 -1.17 -2.56 -4.96
CA VAL A 302 -2.58 -2.53 -5.29
C VAL A 302 -3.33 -1.76 -4.23
N TRP A 303 -4.17 -0.82 -4.66
CA TRP A 303 -5.24 -0.23 -3.88
C TRP A 303 -6.57 -0.70 -4.45
N VAL A 304 -7.56 -0.94 -3.57
CA VAL A 304 -8.95 -1.19 -3.94
C VAL A 304 -9.86 -0.37 -3.05
N GLY A 305 -10.76 0.40 -3.65
CA GLY A 305 -11.77 1.17 -2.91
C GLY A 305 -12.81 1.80 -3.82
N ALA A 306 -13.82 2.42 -3.24
CA ALA A 306 -14.84 3.12 -4.00
C ALA A 306 -14.35 4.51 -4.43
N GLN A 307 -14.91 5.03 -5.53
CA GLN A 307 -14.60 6.40 -5.96
C GLN A 307 -14.97 7.42 -4.89
N ASN A 308 -16.13 7.26 -4.24
CA ASN A 308 -16.51 8.08 -3.10
C ASN A 308 -15.97 7.49 -1.80
N ARG A 309 -15.20 8.30 -1.04
CA ARG A 309 -14.59 7.93 0.24
C ARG A 309 -15.59 7.62 1.35
N SER A 310 -16.85 8.05 1.22
CA SER A 310 -17.89 7.74 2.19
C SER A 310 -18.41 6.30 2.06
N VAL A 311 -18.12 5.61 0.95
CA VAL A 311 -18.51 4.22 0.76
C VAL A 311 -17.48 3.34 1.46
N HIS A 312 -18.00 2.47 2.33
CA HIS A 312 -17.18 1.58 3.12
C HIS A 312 -17.76 0.17 3.12
N PHE A 313 -16.91 -0.81 3.42
CA PHE A 313 -17.34 -2.18 3.55
C PHE A 313 -18.15 -2.36 4.84
N ARG A 314 -19.00 -3.39 4.88
CA ARG A 314 -19.86 -3.66 6.06
C ARG A 314 -19.07 -4.08 7.29
N ASN A 315 -17.91 -4.72 7.08
CA ASN A 315 -17.03 -5.19 8.14
C ASN A 315 -15.60 -5.42 7.61
N ILE A 316 -14.67 -5.63 8.54
CA ILE A 316 -13.24 -5.86 8.26
C ILE A 316 -12.96 -7.12 7.46
N ASN A 317 -13.74 -8.18 7.65
CA ASN A 317 -13.53 -9.43 6.91
C ASN A 317 -13.67 -9.22 5.40
N LEU A 318 -14.60 -8.35 5.00
CA LEU A 318 -14.84 -7.99 3.60
C LEU A 318 -13.86 -6.93 3.09
N GLY A 319 -13.60 -5.87 3.87
CA GLY A 319 -12.85 -4.70 3.42
C GLY A 319 -11.34 -4.72 3.65
N GLN A 320 -10.82 -5.73 4.36
CA GLN A 320 -9.38 -5.83 4.61
C GLN A 320 -8.57 -6.00 3.32
N GLY A 321 -7.37 -5.43 3.28
CA GLY A 321 -6.46 -5.55 2.11
C GLY A 321 -6.16 -6.99 1.69
N ALA A 322 -6.15 -7.94 2.63
CA ALA A 322 -5.99 -9.36 2.35
C ALA A 322 -7.18 -9.99 1.56
N ASN A 323 -8.34 -9.34 1.56
CA ASN A 323 -9.54 -9.80 0.85
C ASN A 323 -9.78 -9.04 -0.46
N THR A 324 -9.33 -7.79 -0.55
CA THR A 324 -9.60 -6.90 -1.68
C THR A 324 -8.39 -6.77 -2.61
N ALA A 325 -7.27 -6.30 -2.10
CA ALA A 325 -6.08 -5.95 -2.88
C ALA A 325 -5.12 -7.14 -3.12
N LEU A 326 -4.89 -7.98 -2.10
CA LEU A 326 -3.98 -9.13 -2.16
C LEU A 326 -4.32 -10.10 -3.31
N PRO A 327 -5.59 -10.49 -3.55
CA PRO A 327 -5.90 -11.42 -4.63
C PRO A 327 -5.54 -10.90 -6.04
N ILE A 328 -5.60 -9.58 -6.26
CA ILE A 328 -5.19 -8.96 -7.53
C ILE A 328 -3.68 -9.10 -7.71
N TRP A 329 -2.90 -8.76 -6.68
CA TRP A 329 -1.45 -8.94 -6.70
C TRP A 329 -1.05 -10.40 -6.93
N ALA A 330 -1.70 -11.33 -6.24
CA ALA A 330 -1.42 -12.76 -6.37
C ALA A 330 -1.71 -13.30 -7.77
N LYS A 331 -2.84 -12.89 -8.37
CA LYS A 331 -3.17 -13.26 -9.76
C LYS A 331 -2.16 -12.69 -10.76
N PHE A 332 -1.80 -11.41 -10.60
CA PHE A 332 -0.77 -10.78 -11.43
C PHE A 332 0.56 -11.56 -11.36
N MET A 333 1.05 -11.86 -10.15
CA MET A 333 2.31 -12.59 -10.00
C MET A 333 2.25 -14.01 -10.56
N LYS A 334 1.12 -14.72 -10.42
CA LYS A 334 0.94 -16.01 -11.09
C LYS A 334 1.08 -15.89 -12.60
N SER A 335 0.36 -14.95 -13.21
CA SER A 335 0.49 -14.68 -14.65
C SER A 335 1.92 -14.33 -15.03
N CYS A 336 2.65 -13.58 -14.20
CA CYS A 336 4.06 -13.31 -14.44
C CYS A 336 4.96 -14.54 -14.34
N TYR A 337 4.64 -15.49 -13.47
CA TYR A 337 5.41 -16.73 -13.33
C TYR A 337 5.06 -17.78 -14.38
N ASP A 338 3.86 -17.70 -14.95
CA ASP A 338 3.42 -18.57 -16.04
C ASP A 338 4.04 -18.12 -17.39
N ASP A 339 4.54 -16.88 -17.47
CA ASP A 339 5.30 -16.37 -18.61
C ASP A 339 6.81 -16.27 -18.30
N PRO A 340 7.62 -17.26 -18.73
CA PRO A 340 9.06 -17.28 -18.47
C PRO A 340 9.81 -16.13 -19.16
N GLN A 341 9.25 -15.50 -20.21
CA GLN A 341 9.92 -14.39 -20.91
C GLN A 341 10.06 -13.14 -20.05
N LEU A 342 9.18 -12.99 -19.04
CA LEU A 342 9.24 -11.86 -18.11
C LEU A 342 10.40 -11.99 -17.11
N ASN A 343 10.99 -13.18 -16.97
CA ASN A 343 12.13 -13.45 -16.08
C ASN A 343 11.91 -12.97 -14.64
N ILE A 344 10.69 -13.10 -14.10
CA ILE A 344 10.38 -12.68 -12.72
C ILE A 344 10.97 -13.71 -11.74
N SER A 345 11.75 -13.22 -10.79
CA SER A 345 12.52 -14.06 -9.87
C SER A 345 11.61 -14.82 -8.90
N LYS A 346 11.86 -16.12 -8.77
CA LYS A 346 11.40 -16.96 -7.65
C LYS A 346 12.51 -17.25 -6.64
N GLU A 347 13.72 -16.75 -6.90
CA GLU A 347 14.86 -16.91 -6.01
C GLU A 347 14.68 -16.11 -4.71
N PRO A 348 15.36 -16.51 -3.63
CA PRO A 348 15.44 -15.72 -2.41
C PRO A 348 15.97 -14.30 -2.65
N PHE A 349 15.65 -13.39 -1.72
CA PHE A 349 16.39 -12.13 -1.63
C PHE A 349 17.85 -12.41 -1.28
N GLU A 350 18.74 -11.62 -1.86
CA GLU A 350 20.17 -11.70 -1.56
C GLU A 350 20.40 -11.42 -0.08
N LYS A 351 21.20 -12.28 0.56
CA LYS A 351 21.59 -12.11 1.95
C LYS A 351 22.75 -11.12 2.04
N VAL A 352 22.86 -10.46 3.19
CA VAL A 352 24.03 -9.63 3.52
C VAL A 352 25.17 -10.56 3.91
N GLU A 353 26.39 -10.26 3.46
CA GLU A 353 27.60 -11.04 3.80
C GLU A 353 28.08 -10.73 5.23
N GLU A 354 27.82 -9.50 5.69
CA GLU A 354 28.14 -9.03 7.04
C GLU A 354 27.24 -9.68 8.11
N GLU A 355 27.81 -9.85 9.31
CA GLU A 355 27.06 -10.29 10.48
C GLU A 355 26.04 -9.22 10.88
N LEU A 356 24.81 -9.64 11.17
CA LEU A 356 23.76 -8.71 11.55
C LEU A 356 24.02 -8.22 12.99
N PRO A 357 23.88 -6.91 13.26
CA PRO A 357 24.14 -6.32 14.57
C PRO A 357 23.05 -6.68 15.61
N VAL A 358 21.99 -7.36 15.16
CA VAL A 358 20.84 -7.75 15.99
C VAL A 358 20.36 -9.15 15.62
N VAL A 359 19.84 -9.87 16.61
CA VAL A 359 19.19 -11.16 16.43
C VAL A 359 17.88 -10.97 15.65
N ILE A 360 17.70 -11.74 14.57
CA ILE A 360 16.49 -11.74 13.72
C ILE A 360 15.68 -13.04 13.80
N ASP A 361 16.30 -14.12 14.31
CA ASP A 361 15.62 -15.36 14.66
C ASP A 361 15.22 -15.34 16.13
N CYS A 362 13.91 -15.31 16.39
CA CYS A 362 13.42 -15.07 17.73
C CYS A 362 13.34 -16.34 18.58
N SER A 363 13.56 -17.53 18.01
CA SER A 363 13.80 -18.73 18.81
C SER A 363 15.07 -18.59 19.64
N ASP A 364 16.11 -18.00 19.06
CA ASP A 364 17.43 -17.89 19.67
C ASP A 364 17.46 -16.79 20.75
N TYR A 365 16.56 -15.81 20.61
CA TYR A 365 16.37 -14.73 21.59
C TYR A 365 15.79 -15.24 22.92
N GLU A 366 14.96 -16.28 22.91
CA GLU A 366 14.39 -16.88 24.14
C GLU A 366 15.41 -17.72 24.91
N HIS A 367 16.59 -18.02 24.34
CA HIS A 367 17.63 -18.85 24.94
C HIS A 367 18.83 -18.05 25.48
N GLY A 368 18.76 -16.71 25.44
CA GLY A 368 19.72 -15.84 26.12
C GLY A 368 21.01 -15.54 25.34
N GLU A 369 21.08 -15.87 24.04
CA GLU A 369 22.25 -15.57 23.20
C GLU A 369 22.21 -14.16 22.57
N GLY A 370 21.12 -13.41 22.73
CA GLY A 370 21.02 -12.01 22.33
C GLY A 370 21.16 -11.08 23.52
N SER A 371 22.16 -10.19 23.51
CA SER A 371 22.24 -9.10 24.48
C SER A 371 20.93 -8.32 24.46
N GLN A 372 20.24 -8.22 25.61
CA GLN A 372 19.37 -7.08 25.85
C GLN A 372 20.28 -5.87 25.70
N GLY A 373 20.24 -5.19 24.55
CA GLY A 373 20.90 -3.91 24.42
C GLY A 373 20.30 -3.04 25.53
N ASP A 374 21.11 -2.71 26.52
CA ASP A 374 20.77 -1.75 27.56
C ASP A 374 20.51 -0.42 26.85
N LEU A 375 19.28 -0.21 26.42
CA LEU A 375 18.76 1.10 26.07
C LEU A 375 18.62 1.86 27.40
N ASN A 376 19.73 2.40 27.87
CA ASN A 376 19.75 3.41 28.92
C ASN A 376 18.96 4.62 28.39
N PHE A 377 17.84 4.90 29.05
CA PHE A 377 16.99 6.08 28.81
C PHE A 377 17.59 7.34 29.43
#